data_AF-A0A1F5DN83-F1
#
_entry.id   AF-A0A1F5DN83-F1
#
_cell.length_a   1.000
_cell.length_b   1.000
_cell.length_c   1.000
_cell.angle_alpha   90.00
_cell.angle_beta   90.00
_cell.angle_gamma   90.00
#
_symmetry.space_group_name_H-M   'P 1'
#
loop_
_entity.id
_entity.type
_entity.pdbx_description
1 polymer ?
#
loop_
_entity_poly.entity_id
_entity_poly.type
_entity_poly.pdbx_seq_one_letter_code
_entity_poly.pdbx_strand_id
1 'polypeptide(L)'
;MFRTYQVIWYILGIVEVVLAFRVLLKLLGANALSGFTSFIYAISNPFALPFAGILGTTRSSGIVLEWSTLIAMAVYAVAAYGIVAFFQLVKPTNKEEVEQTVDNQ
;
A
#
# COMPACT_ATOMS: atom_id res chain seq x y z
N MET A 1 -3.35 16.78 13.53
CA MET A 1 -3.04 15.35 13.77
C MET A 1 -3.80 14.40 12.84
N PHE A 2 -5.08 14.63 12.54
CA PHE A 2 -5.83 13.81 11.58
C PHE A 2 -5.19 13.73 10.18
N ARG A 3 -4.59 14.84 9.71
CA ARG A 3 -4.00 14.95 8.37
C ARG A 3 -2.88 13.93 8.10
N THR A 4 -1.98 13.66 9.04
CA THR A 4 -0.86 12.72 8.81
C THR A 4 -1.35 11.29 8.62
N TYR A 5 -2.26 10.81 9.48
CA TYR A 5 -2.88 9.50 9.34
C TYR A 5 -3.69 9.39 8.05
N GLN A 6 -4.46 10.44 7.72
CA GLN A 6 -5.21 10.52 6.47
C GLN A 6 -4.30 10.42 5.24
N VAL A 7 -3.13 11.07 5.25
CA VAL A 7 -2.16 11.00 4.15
C VAL A 7 -1.61 9.58 4.00
N ILE A 8 -1.24 8.91 5.10
CA ILE A 8 -0.74 7.52 5.05
C ILE A 8 -1.80 6.58 4.46
N TRP A 9 -3.04 6.66 4.95
CA TRP A 9 -4.14 5.84 4.45
C TRP A 9 -4.50 6.15 3.00
N TYR A 10 -4.40 7.42 2.59
CA TYR A 10 -4.66 7.82 1.20
C TYR A 10 -3.59 7.29 0.25
N ILE A 11 -2.30 7.41 0.61
CA ILE A 11 -1.20 6.86 -0.18
C ILE A 11 -1.32 5.34 -0.28
N LEU A 12 -1.59 4.65 0.83
CA LEU A 12 -1.86 3.22 0.83
C LEU A 12 -3.01 2.88 -0.13
N GLY A 13 -4.13 3.59 -0.05
CA GLY A 13 -5.28 3.38 -0.92
C GLY A 13 -4.94 3.51 -2.40
N ILE A 14 -4.13 4.49 -2.79
CA ILE A 14 -3.67 4.65 -4.18
C ILE A 14 -2.82 3.44 -4.61
N VAL A 15 -1.84 3.04 -3.79
CA VAL A 15 -0.97 1.89 -4.10
C VAL A 15 -1.79 0.62 -4.24
N GLU A 16 -2.70 0.37 -3.30
CA GLU A 16 -3.59 -0.80 -3.32
C GLU A 16 -4.50 -0.83 -4.54
N VAL A 17 -5.10 0.31 -4.92
CA VAL A 17 -5.95 0.38 -6.12
C VAL A 17 -5.14 0.05 -7.38
N VAL A 18 -3.93 0.58 -7.50
CA VAL A 18 -3.05 0.33 -8.65
C VAL A 18 -2.63 -1.15 -8.72
N LEU A 19 -2.27 -1.76 -7.59
CA LEU A 19 -1.93 -3.19 -7.52
C LEU A 19 -3.15 -4.09 -7.76
N ALA A 20 -4.33 -3.72 -7.24
CA ALA A 20 -5.57 -4.43 -7.47
C ALA A 20 -5.94 -4.44 -8.96
N PHE A 21 -5.84 -3.30 -9.65
CA PHE A 21 -6.04 -3.26 -11.09
C PHE A 21 -5.03 -4.13 -11.83
N ARG A 22 -3.76 -4.14 -11.42
CA ARG A 22 -2.75 -5.04 -12.01
C ARG A 22 -3.19 -6.50 -11.90
N VAL A 23 -3.58 -6.95 -10.71
CA VAL A 23 -4.04 -8.33 -10.46
C VAL A 23 -5.27 -8.64 -11.29
N LEU A 24 -6.30 -7.79 -11.24
CA LEU A 24 -7.54 -7.99 -11.99
C LEU A 24 -7.29 -8.08 -13.50
N LEU A 25 -6.52 -7.15 -14.07
CA LEU A 25 -6.23 -7.16 -15.50
C LEU A 25 -5.48 -8.44 -15.92
N LYS A 26 -4.51 -8.89 -15.11
CA LYS A 26 -3.79 -10.15 -15.38
C LYS A 26 -4.69 -11.38 -15.22
N LEU A 27 -5.58 -11.37 -14.24
CA LEU A 27 -6.54 -12.45 -14.00
C LEU A 27 -7.63 -12.53 -15.09
N LEU A 28 -8.00 -11.40 -15.67
CA LEU A 28 -8.98 -11.33 -16.76
C LEU A 28 -8.34 -11.54 -18.14
N GLY A 29 -7.02 -11.79 -18.21
CA GLY A 29 -6.30 -11.95 -19.48
C GLY A 29 -6.33 -10.70 -20.36
N ALA A 30 -6.32 -9.51 -19.73
CA ALA A 30 -6.38 -8.25 -20.44
C ALA A 30 -5.21 -8.11 -21.43
N ASN A 31 -5.49 -7.50 -22.59
CA ASN A 31 -4.48 -7.27 -23.61
C ASN A 31 -3.40 -6.29 -23.12
N ALA A 32 -2.19 -6.81 -22.89
CA ALA A 32 -1.03 -6.04 -22.42
C ALA A 32 -0.57 -4.95 -23.41
N LEU A 33 -0.95 -5.05 -24.69
CA LEU A 33 -0.65 -4.04 -25.71
C LEU A 33 -1.67 -2.89 -25.71
N SER A 34 -2.77 -2.99 -24.96
CA SER A 34 -3.71 -1.88 -24.83
C SER A 34 -3.09 -0.75 -23.99
N GLY A 35 -3.40 0.49 -24.35
CA GLY A 35 -2.85 1.68 -23.67
C GLY A 35 -3.17 1.72 -22.18
N PHE A 36 -4.39 1.36 -21.78
CA PHE A 36 -4.78 1.35 -20.37
C PHE A 36 -4.08 0.23 -19.58
N THR A 37 -4.06 -1.00 -20.10
CA THR A 37 -3.41 -2.12 -19.38
C THR A 37 -1.89 -1.91 -19.26
N SER A 38 -1.24 -1.45 -20.33
CA SER A 38 0.19 -1.12 -20.29
C SER A 38 0.50 0.01 -19.31
N PHE A 39 -0.33 1.06 -19.25
CA PHE A 39 -0.22 2.12 -18.26
C PHE A 39 -0.29 1.59 -16.83
N ILE A 40 -1.31 0.80 -16.49
CA ILE A 40 -1.45 0.19 -15.15
C ILE A 40 -0.23 -0.69 -14.82
N TYR A 41 0.23 -1.51 -15.77
CA TYR A 41 1.41 -2.35 -15.56
C TYR A 41 2.68 -1.53 -15.31
N ALA A 42 2.84 -0.40 -16.00
CA ALA A 42 3.98 0.49 -15.81
C ALA A 42 3.97 1.15 -14.42
N ILE A 43 2.85 1.75 -14.00
CA ILE A 43 2.77 2.45 -12.70
C ILE A 43 2.74 1.49 -11.51
N SER A 44 2.25 0.25 -11.70
CA SER A 44 2.26 -0.78 -10.66
C SER A 44 3.62 -1.47 -10.49
N ASN A 45 4.49 -1.41 -11.51
CA ASN A 45 5.74 -2.18 -11.53
C ASN A 45 6.69 -1.84 -10.37
N PRO A 46 6.95 -0.57 -10.02
CA PRO A 46 7.83 -0.24 -8.90
C PRO A 46 7.35 -0.79 -7.54
N PHE A 47 6.03 -0.95 -7.36
CA PHE A 47 5.44 -1.48 -6.14
C PHE A 47 5.45 -3.03 -6.11
N ALA A 48 5.31 -3.68 -7.28
CA ALA A 48 5.35 -5.13 -7.36
C ALA A 48 6.79 -5.70 -7.38
N LEU A 49 7.75 -4.94 -7.92
CA LEU A 49 9.12 -5.39 -8.18
C LEU A 49 9.87 -5.90 -6.93
N PRO A 50 9.81 -5.26 -5.75
CA PRO A 50 10.52 -5.72 -4.56
C PRO A 50 10.09 -7.12 -4.09
N PHE A 51 8.87 -7.55 -4.46
CA PHE A 51 8.29 -8.83 -4.07
C PHE A 51 8.35 -9.87 -5.18
N ALA A 52 8.90 -9.52 -6.34
CA ALA A 52 8.98 -10.41 -7.49
C ALA A 52 9.78 -11.68 -7.14
N GLY A 53 9.21 -12.85 -7.46
CA GLY A 53 9.87 -14.15 -7.24
C GLY A 53 9.77 -14.71 -5.82
N ILE A 54 9.15 -14.01 -4.86
CA ILE A 54 8.87 -14.57 -3.52
C ILE A 54 7.98 -15.82 -3.64
N LEU A 55 7.01 -15.77 -4.55
CA LEU A 55 6.20 -16.90 -4.95
C LEU A 55 6.20 -17.00 -6.49
N GLY A 56 5.89 -18.20 -6.99
CA GLY A 56 5.77 -18.45 -8.43
C GLY A 56 4.61 -17.66 -9.07
N THR A 57 4.51 -17.71 -10.39
CA THR A 57 3.34 -17.19 -11.14
C THR A 57 2.54 -18.34 -11.71
N THR A 58 1.23 -18.36 -11.48
CA THR A 58 0.33 -19.33 -12.11
C THR A 58 -0.15 -18.78 -13.45
N ARG A 59 -0.09 -19.57 -14.52
CA ARG A 59 -0.48 -19.14 -15.88
C ARG A 59 -1.41 -20.18 -16.50
N SER A 60 -2.51 -19.75 -17.09
CA SER A 60 -3.45 -20.63 -17.80
C SER A 60 -4.21 -19.84 -18.86
N SER A 61 -4.14 -20.24 -20.13
CA SER A 61 -4.97 -19.69 -21.22
C SER A 61 -5.10 -18.15 -21.24
N GLY A 62 -3.99 -17.43 -21.08
CA GLY A 62 -3.96 -15.95 -21.07
C GLY A 62 -4.19 -15.31 -19.69
N ILE A 63 -4.68 -16.07 -18.72
CA ILE A 63 -4.80 -15.67 -17.31
C ILE A 63 -3.44 -15.82 -16.64
N VAL A 64 -3.03 -14.78 -15.89
CA VAL A 64 -1.81 -14.78 -15.09
C VAL A 64 -2.15 -14.37 -13.66
N LEU A 65 -1.83 -15.22 -12.70
CA LEU A 65 -1.88 -14.89 -11.28
C LEU A 65 -0.46 -14.69 -10.75
N GLU A 66 -0.18 -13.46 -10.32
CA GLU A 66 1.09 -13.09 -9.70
C GLU A 66 0.94 -13.09 -8.19
N TRP A 67 1.25 -14.21 -7.55
CA TRP A 67 1.18 -14.36 -6.09
C TRP A 67 2.03 -13.32 -5.35
N SER A 68 3.18 -12.94 -5.93
CA SER A 68 4.03 -11.86 -5.43
C SER A 68 3.30 -10.52 -5.29
N THR A 69 2.38 -10.21 -6.20
CA THR A 69 1.62 -8.95 -6.19
C THR A 69 0.57 -8.94 -5.08
N LEU A 70 -0.07 -10.09 -4.81
CA LEU A 70 -0.97 -10.24 -3.67
C LEU A 70 -0.21 -10.12 -2.34
N ILE A 71 1.00 -10.67 -2.27
CA ILE A 71 1.88 -10.47 -1.10
C ILE A 71 2.26 -9.01 -0.94
N ALA A 72 2.60 -8.31 -2.04
CA ALA A 72 2.93 -6.88 -1.98
C ALA A 72 1.80 -6.07 -1.34
N MET A 73 0.55 -6.30 -1.74
CA MET A 73 -0.64 -5.66 -1.16
C MET A 73 -0.74 -5.92 0.36
N ALA A 74 -0.63 -7.17 0.77
CA ALA A 74 -0.66 -7.53 2.19
C ALA A 74 0.47 -6.86 3.00
N VAL A 75 1.69 -6.84 2.45
CA VAL A 75 2.84 -6.22 3.11
C VAL A 75 2.66 -4.71 3.23
N TYR A 76 2.18 -4.02 2.19
CA TYR A 76 1.93 -2.59 2.25
C TYR A 76 0.84 -2.23 3.26
N ALA A 77 -0.24 -3.01 3.32
CA ALA A 77 -1.30 -2.81 4.32
C ALA A 77 -0.76 -2.97 5.75
N VAL A 78 0.03 -4.02 6.01
CA VAL A 78 0.65 -4.25 7.33
C VAL A 78 1.66 -3.14 7.68
N ALA A 79 2.48 -2.71 6.71
CA ALA A 79 3.45 -1.65 6.92
C ALA A 79 2.78 -0.31 7.24
N ALA A 80 1.76 0.09 6.49
CA ALA A 80 1.01 1.31 6.74
C ALA A 80 0.32 1.29 8.11
N TYR A 81 -0.32 0.17 8.46
CA TYR A 81 -0.90 -0.02 9.79
C TYR A 81 0.16 0.12 10.90
N GLY A 82 1.32 -0.52 10.75
CA GLY A 82 2.42 -0.45 11.71
C GLY A 82 2.98 0.96 11.88
N ILE A 83 3.14 1.70 10.78
CA ILE A 83 3.59 3.11 10.81
C ILE A 83 2.58 3.98 11.57
N VAL A 84 1.28 3.81 11.31
CA VAL A 84 0.22 4.54 12.01
C VAL A 84 0.23 4.21 13.51
N ALA A 85 0.34 2.93 13.87
CA ALA A 85 0.38 2.48 15.26
C ALA A 85 1.61 3.04 15.99
N PHE A 86 2.78 3.06 15.34
CA PHE A 86 4.00 3.64 15.90
C PHE A 86 3.84 5.14 16.21
N PHE A 87 3.27 5.93 15.29
CA PHE A 87 3.01 7.35 15.52
C PHE A 87 2.01 7.61 16.66
N GLN A 88 1.10 6.67 16.91
CA GLN A 88 0.19 6.74 18.05
C GLN A 88 0.91 6.43 19.37
N LEU A 89 1.82 5.46 19.37
CA LEU A 89 2.61 5.07 20.55
C LEU A 89 3.58 6.16 21.01
N VAL A 90 4.30 6.80 20.08
CA VAL A 90 5.37 7.76 20.40
C VAL A 90 4.83 9.10 20.93
N LYS A 91 3.54 9.39 20.76
CA LYS A 91 2.97 10.66 21.17
C LYS A 91 2.58 10.67 22.65
N PRO A 92 3.13 11.54 23.50
CA PRO A 92 2.68 11.69 24.88
C PRO A 92 1.22 12.14 24.89
N THR A 93 0.38 11.38 25.59
CA THR A 93 -1.07 11.57 25.66
C THR A 93 -1.50 12.61 26.69
N ASN A 94 -0.58 13.21 27.45
CA ASN A 94 -0.97 14.02 28.60
C ASN A 94 -0.95 15.53 28.29
N LYS A 95 -2.12 16.15 28.26
CA LYS A 95 -2.29 17.62 28.21
C LYS A 95 -1.93 18.28 29.56
N GLU A 96 -2.00 17.54 30.66
CA GLU A 96 -1.82 18.08 32.01
C GLU A 96 -0.38 18.53 32.30
N GLU A 97 0.62 17.94 31.65
CA GLU A 97 2.03 18.34 31.80
C GLU A 97 2.34 19.67 31.09
N VAL A 98 1.61 20.00 30.01
CA VAL A 98 1.80 21.27 29.30
C VAL A 98 1.22 22.43 30.10
N GLU A 99 0.01 22.29 30.66
CA GLU A 99 -0.63 23.35 31.46
C GLU A 99 0.12 23.61 32.78
N GLN A 100 0.64 22.57 33.45
CA GLN A 100 1.39 22.72 34.71
C GLN A 100 2.74 23.45 34.58
N THR A 101 3.33 23.50 33.37
CA THR A 101 4.59 24.25 33.13
C THR A 101 4.37 25.73 32.82
N VAL A 102 3.17 26.11 32.36
CA VAL A 102 2.83 27.51 32.05
C VAL A 102 2.32 28.25 33.28
N ASP A 103 1.59 27.56 34.17
CA ASP A 103 1.03 28.15 35.41
C ASP A 103 2.04 28.27 36.57
N ASN A 104 3.21 27.63 36.46
CA ASN A 104 4.28 27.68 37.48
C ASN A 104 5.41 28.69 37.13
N GLN A 105 5.19 29.59 36.18
CA GLN A 105 6.06 30.74 35.86
C GLN A 105 5.39 32.06 36.22
#